data_AF-A0A8C6HXT1-F1
#
_entry.id   AF-A0A8C6HXT1-F1
#
_cell.length_a   1.000
_cell.length_b   1.000
_cell.length_c   1.000
_cell.angle_alpha   90.00
_cell.angle_beta   90.00
_cell.angle_gamma   90.00
#
_symmetry.space_group_name_H-M   'P 1'
#
loop_
_entity.id
_entity.type
_entity.pdbx_description
1 polymer ?
#
loop_
_entity_poly.entity_id
_entity_poly.type
_entity_poly.pdbx_seq_one_letter_code
_entity_poly.pdbx_strand_id
1 'polypeptide(L)' 'MEMDKQIYLELRNRTPSDVKELVLDNCKSIEGKIEGLTDEFEELEFLSTINVGLIFISNLPKLNKLKKLELKTPVSS' A
#
# COMPACT_ATOMS: atom_id res chain seq x y z
N MET A 1 2.98 -7.28 11.05
CA MET A 1 4.16 -6.53 10.54
C MET A 1 3.69 -5.13 10.22
N GLU A 2 4.51 -4.10 10.47
CA GLU A 2 4.15 -2.71 10.09
C GLU A 2 4.18 -2.56 8.56
N MET A 3 3.35 -1.66 8.04
CA MET A 3 3.16 -1.46 6.60
C MET A 3 4.46 -1.04 5.91
N ASP A 4 5.23 -0.13 6.51
CA ASP A 4 6.53 0.33 6.01
C ASP A 4 7.52 -0.83 5.87
N LYS A 5 7.57 -1.72 6.86
CA LYS A 5 8.45 -2.89 6.87
C LYS A 5 8.07 -3.88 5.78
N GLN A 6 6.78 -4.08 5.55
CA GLN A 6 6.32 -4.94 4.46
C GLN A 6 6.74 -4.36 3.11
N ILE A 7 6.57 -3.05 2.90
CA ILE A 7 7.00 -2.37 1.68
C ILE A 7 8.49 -2.61 1.45
N TYR A 8 9.32 -2.37 2.48
CA TYR A 8 10.76 -2.59 2.39
C TYR A 8 11.12 -4.04 1.98
N LEU A 9 10.39 -5.03 2.50
CA LEU A 9 10.59 -6.43 2.13
C LEU A 9 10.15 -6.74 0.70
N GLU A 10 9.05 -6.15 0.23
CA GLU A 10 8.54 -6.31 -1.14
C GLU A 10 9.43 -5.65 -2.20
N LEU A 11 10.08 -4.54 -1.83
CA LEU A 11 11.06 -3.87 -2.69
C LEU A 11 12.22 -4.81 -3.03
N ARG A 12 12.70 -5.65 -2.09
CA ARG A 12 13.82 -6.59 -2.31
C ARG A 12 15.06 -5.93 -2.92
N ASN A 13 15.41 -4.72 -2.46
CA ASN A 13 16.46 -3.85 -3.01
C ASN A 13 16.17 -3.25 -4.39
N ARG A 14 14.92 -3.32 -4.86
CA ARG A 14 14.47 -2.54 -6.02
C ARG A 14 14.09 -1.13 -5.61
N THR A 15 14.21 -0.23 -6.56
CA THR A 15 13.71 1.14 -6.50
C THR A 15 12.17 1.14 -6.49
N PRO A 16 11.52 1.95 -5.64
CA PRO A 16 10.05 2.08 -5.60
C PRO A 16 9.43 2.39 -6.96
N SER A 17 10.13 3.20 -7.75
CA SER A 17 9.76 3.58 -9.11
C SER A 17 9.67 2.39 -10.07
N ASP A 18 10.42 1.32 -9.85
CA ASP A 18 10.42 0.13 -10.73
C ASP A 18 9.45 -0.96 -10.27
N VAL A 19 8.75 -0.73 -9.15
CA VAL A 19 7.81 -1.70 -8.58
C VAL A 19 6.44 -1.53 -9.21
N LYS A 20 6.00 -2.58 -9.91
CA LYS A 20 4.70 -2.64 -10.58
C LYS A 20 3.59 -3.23 -9.74
N GLU A 21 3.95 -4.10 -8.79
CA GLU A 21 2.99 -4.83 -7.97
C GLU A 21 3.47 -4.78 -6.52
N LEU A 22 2.57 -4.37 -5.62
CA LEU A 22 2.87 -4.25 -4.20
C LEU A 22 1.76 -4.90 -3.38
N VAL A 23 2.14 -5.89 -2.57
CA VAL A 23 1.21 -6.66 -1.74
C VAL A 23 1.46 -6.36 -0.27
N LEU A 24 0.55 -5.62 0.34
CA LEU A 24 0.60 -5.15 1.73
C LEU A 24 -0.46 -5.83 2.60
N ASP A 25 -0.83 -7.06 2.26
CA ASP A 25 -1.85 -7.79 2.99
C ASP A 25 -1.40 -8.12 4.42
N ASN A 26 -2.35 -8.15 5.35
CA ASN A 26 -2.12 -8.49 6.76
C ASN A 26 -1.06 -7.61 7.47
N CYS A 27 -0.83 -6.42 6.93
CA CYS A 27 0.01 -5.39 7.52
C CYS A 27 -0.74 -4.60 8.59
N LYS A 28 0.00 -3.97 9.49
CA LYS A 28 -0.58 -3.09 10.51
C LYS A 28 -0.41 -1.65 10.05
N SER A 29 -1.53 -1.02 9.70
CA SER A 29 -1.57 0.44 9.49
C SER A 29 -1.43 1.18 10.83
N ILE A 30 -0.82 2.35 10.80
CA ILE A 30 -0.65 3.20 11.99
C ILE A 30 -1.78 4.22 12.00
N GLU A 31 -2.59 4.21 13.06
CA GLU A 31 -3.82 5.03 13.17
C GLU A 31 -4.80 4.88 12.00
N GLY A 32 -4.79 3.73 11.32
CA GLY A 32 -5.63 3.51 10.13
C GLY A 32 -5.20 4.34 8.91
N LYS A 33 -3.93 4.78 8.86
CA LYS A 33 -3.32 5.51 7.75
C LYS A 33 -2.30 4.64 7.01
N ILE A 34 -2.09 4.97 5.74
CA ILE A 34 -1.06 4.35 4.91
C ILE A 34 0.29 4.96 5.29
N GLU A 35 1.29 4.11 5.54
CA GLU A 35 2.68 4.51 5.81
C GLU A 35 3.65 3.79 4.87
N GLY A 36 4.71 4.50 4.47
CA GLY A 36 5.74 4.00 3.55
C GLY A 36 5.36 3.99 2.07
N LEU A 37 4.08 4.18 1.73
CA LEU A 37 3.64 4.33 0.34
C LEU A 37 3.67 5.82 -0.04
N THR A 38 4.49 6.17 -1.02
CA THR A 38 4.69 7.54 -1.52
C THR A 38 4.33 7.62 -3.00
N ASP A 39 4.38 8.81 -3.58
CA ASP A 39 4.26 9.01 -5.03
C ASP A 39 5.48 8.52 -5.84
N GLU A 40 6.53 8.03 -5.16
CA GLU A 40 7.70 7.40 -5.80
C GLU A 40 7.35 6.08 -6.52
N PHE A 41 6.21 5.47 -6.19
CA PHE A 41 5.69 4.26 -6.83
C PHE A 41 5.04 4.57 -8.18
N GLU A 42 5.80 5.20 -9.08
CA GLU A 42 5.31 5.72 -10.35
C GLU A 42 4.84 4.62 -11.31
N GLU A 43 5.53 3.48 -11.36
CA GLU A 43 5.19 2.32 -12.19
C GLU A 43 4.19 1.36 -11.53
N LEU A 44 3.65 1.69 -10.36
CA LEU A 44 2.78 0.78 -9.63
C LEU A 44 1.44 0.60 -10.35
N GLU A 45 1.20 -0.61 -10.83
CA GLU A 45 -0.01 -1.02 -11.56
C GLU A 45 -0.99 -1.77 -10.65
N PHE A 46 -0.50 -2.46 -9.63
CA PHE A 46 -1.29 -3.26 -8.69
C PHE A 46 -0.92 -2.97 -7.23
N LEU A 47 -1.93 -2.67 -6.42
CA LEU A 47 -1.79 -2.48 -4.98
C LEU A 47 -2.82 -3.33 -4.23
N SER A 48 -2.36 -4.20 -3.33
CA SER A 48 -3.22 -4.97 -2.42
C SER A 48 -3.00 -4.54 -0.97
N THR A 49 -4.09 -4.22 -0.28
CA THR A 49 -4.12 -3.74 1.12
C THR A 49 -5.27 -4.42 1.86
N ILE A 50 -5.24 -5.75 1.94
CA ILE A 50 -6.29 -6.54 2.58
C ILE A 50 -5.99 -6.78 4.06
N ASN A 51 -7.00 -6.62 4.91
CA ASN A 51 -6.91 -6.88 6.36
C ASN A 51 -5.87 -6.00 7.08
N VAL A 52 -5.70 -4.75 6.61
CA VAL A 52 -4.67 -3.85 7.14
C VAL A 52 -5.15 -2.88 8.22
N GLY A 53 -6.45 -2.89 8.53
CA GLY A 53 -7.06 -1.97 9.50
C GLY A 53 -7.10 -0.51 9.04
N LEU A 54 -7.03 -0.24 7.73
CA LEU A 54 -7.12 1.11 7.18
C LEU A 54 -8.49 1.72 7.48
N ILE A 55 -8.48 2.93 8.03
CA ILE A 55 -9.67 3.72 8.32
C ILE A 55 -9.82 4.83 7.27
N PHE A 56 -8.70 5.37 6.78
CA PHE A 56 -8.68 6.48 5.83
C PHE A 56 -7.88 6.14 4.57
N ILE A 57 -8.55 6.22 3.41
CA ILE A 57 -7.91 6.11 2.08
C ILE A 57 -7.40 7.47 1.59
N SER A 58 -7.78 8.56 2.26
CA SER A 58 -7.43 9.94 1.87
C SER A 58 -5.93 10.22 1.87
N ASN A 59 -5.13 9.40 2.56
CA ASN A 59 -3.66 9.52 2.63
C ASN A 59 -2.94 8.69 1.56
N LEU A 60 -3.67 8.17 0.56
CA LEU A 60 -3.09 7.36 -0.51
C LEU A 60 -2.41 8.30 -1.52
N PRO A 61 -1.13 8.05 -1.87
CA PRO A 61 -0.39 8.91 -2.79
C PRO A 61 -0.97 8.84 -4.20
N LYS A 62 -0.54 9.75 -5.07
CA LYS A 62 -1.01 9.81 -6.45
C LYS A 62 -0.33 8.73 -7.30
N LEU A 63 -0.99 7.58 -7.45
CA LEU A 63 -0.50 6.47 -8.25
C LEU A 63 -1.08 6.53 -9.68
N ASN A 64 -0.39 7.23 -10.58
CA ASN A 64 -0.89 7.51 -11.94
C ASN A 64 -1.07 6.24 -12.80
N LYS A 65 -0.25 5.21 -12.57
CA LYS A 65 -0.26 3.96 -13.34
C LYS A 65 -1.09 2.86 -12.69
N LEU A 66 -1.71 3.12 -11.54
CA LEU A 66 -2.47 2.12 -10.81
C LEU A 66 -3.69 1.69 -11.60
N LYS A 67 -3.71 0.41 -11.99
CA LYS A 67 -4.81 -0.20 -12.74
C LYS A 67 -5.77 -0.95 -11.84
N LYS A 68 -5.25 -1.55 -10.76
CA LYS A 68 -6.04 -2.38 -9.85
C LYS A 68 -5.64 -2.12 -8.40
N LEU A 69 -6.66 -1.85 -7.59
CA LEU A 69 -6.55 -1.59 -6.16
C LEU A 69 -7.46 -2.57 -5.42
N GLU A 70 -6.88 -3.42 -4.58
CA GLU A 70 -7.61 -4.31 -3.69
C GLU A 70 -7.51 -3.78 -2.26
N LEU A 71 -8.65 -3.34 -1.73
CA LEU A 71 -8.75 -2.74 -0.40
C LEU A 71 -9.90 -3.38 0.37
N LYS A 72 -9.68 -3.68 1.65
CA LYS A 72 -10.72 -4.17 2.54
C LYS A 72 -10.89 -3.20 3.69
N THR A 73 -11.89 -2.33 3.59
CA THR A 73 -12.29 -1.47 4.70
C THR A 73 -12.91 -2.31 5.82
N PRO A 74 -12.72 -1.94 7.09
CA PRO A 74 -13.56 -2.47 8.16
C PRO A 74 -15.00 -2.05 7.84
N VAL A 75 -15.89 -3.02 7.68
CA VAL A 75 -17.33 -2.76 7.57
C VAL A 75 -17.79 -2.10 8.86
N SER A 76 -18.09 -0.81 8.79
CA SER A 76 -18.85 -0.11 9.83
C SER A 76 -20.23 -0.77 9.90
N SER A 77 -20.41 -1.70 10.85
CA SER A 77 -21.72 -2.20 11.26
C SER A 77 -22.24 -1.35 12.42
#